data_AF-A0A1F6NWB8-F1
#
_entry.id   AF-A0A1F6NWB8-F1
#
_cell.length_a   1.000
_cell.length_b   1.000
_cell.length_c   1.000
_cell.angle_alpha   90.00
_cell.angle_beta   90.00
_cell.angle_gamma   90.00
#
_symmetry.space_group_name_H-M   'P 1'
#
loop_
_entity.id
_entity.type
_entity.pdbx_description
1 polymer ?
#
loop_
_entity_poly.entity_id
_entity_poly.type
_entity_poly.pdbx_seq_one_letter_code
_entity_poly.pdbx_strand_id
1 'polypeptide(L)'
;MHIAQEKLLKLLDTQNVSGLTLRQIGGKIGETGSPQKIKHHLDQLAKRGLIKIDRQNNTIEKTRGGLSAENNLVSLPIVGSANCGEATYFADGYAEGYLKASKTVLGDLVDKINNLFVLRAVGSSMNRAYIDEDTIEDGDFVIVDKTEKQLRNGEYVVSIIDGVANIKKLFLDDKNQRVVLVSESNEDLPPIYIHQDDLDSYFIAGRVVKVMKQPDELADFRNAAMADALKGLGDISKEEYDYYENLCLPKEK
;
A
#
# COMPACT_ATOMS: atom_id res chain seq x y z
N MET A 1 -3.29 -9.86 7.14
CA MET A 1 -2.68 -10.96 6.33
C MET A 1 -3.20 -12.30 6.85
N HIS A 2 -3.22 -13.40 6.08
CA HIS A 2 -3.68 -14.69 6.62
C HIS A 2 -2.61 -15.32 7.54
N ILE A 3 -3.01 -15.97 8.65
CA ILE A 3 -2.07 -16.54 9.65
C ILE A 3 -1.03 -17.49 9.01
N ALA A 4 -1.46 -18.35 8.09
CA ALA A 4 -0.54 -19.25 7.39
C ALA A 4 0.52 -18.52 6.54
N GLN A 5 0.16 -17.37 5.95
CA GLN A 5 1.10 -16.54 5.18
C GLN A 5 2.14 -15.88 6.10
N GLU A 6 1.71 -15.37 7.25
CA GLU A 6 2.62 -14.82 8.26
C GLU A 6 3.61 -15.87 8.76
N LYS A 7 3.13 -17.08 9.05
CA LYS A 7 3.99 -18.20 9.44
C LYS A 7 4.97 -18.60 8.34
N LEU A 8 4.55 -18.59 7.07
CA LEU A 8 5.44 -18.84 5.93
C LEU A 8 6.53 -17.78 5.81
N LEU A 9 6.19 -16.50 5.95
CA LEU A 9 7.18 -15.42 5.92
C LEU A 9 8.19 -15.53 7.07
N LYS A 10 7.71 -15.81 8.30
CA LYS A 10 8.58 -16.06 9.46
C LYS A 10 9.49 -17.28 9.26
N LEU A 11 8.98 -18.33 8.62
CA LEU A 11 9.80 -19.49 8.27
C LEU A 11 10.91 -19.11 7.28
N LEU A 12 10.59 -18.32 6.25
CA LEU A 12 11.57 -17.85 5.27
C LEU A 12 12.62 -16.88 5.85
N ASP A 13 12.30 -16.18 6.95
CA ASP A 13 13.29 -15.36 7.67
C ASP A 13 14.33 -16.20 8.42
N THR A 14 13.95 -17.42 8.83
CA THR A 14 14.77 -18.24 9.74
C THR A 14 15.41 -19.45 9.07
N GLN A 15 14.85 -19.94 7.97
CA GLN A 15 15.27 -21.17 7.31
C GLN A 15 15.17 -21.07 5.79
N ASN A 16 16.15 -21.65 5.09
CA ASN A 16 16.02 -21.88 3.66
C ASN A 16 15.07 -23.06 3.42
N VAL A 17 14.00 -22.82 2.64
CA VAL A 17 13.00 -23.83 2.29
C VAL A 17 13.12 -24.31 0.84
N SER A 18 14.12 -23.83 0.10
CA SER A 18 14.41 -24.27 -1.27
C SER A 18 14.68 -25.77 -1.30
N GLY A 19 14.13 -26.47 -2.30
CA GLY A 19 14.21 -27.93 -2.40
C GLY A 19 13.21 -28.71 -1.54
N LEU A 20 12.52 -28.09 -0.58
CA LEU A 20 11.50 -28.77 0.23
C LEU A 20 10.20 -28.98 -0.54
N THR A 21 9.51 -30.08 -0.25
CA THR A 21 8.16 -30.33 -0.76
C THR A 21 7.11 -29.48 -0.04
N LEU A 22 5.98 -29.23 -0.70
CA LEU A 22 4.84 -28.52 -0.10
C LEU A 22 4.35 -29.15 1.21
N ARG A 23 4.44 -30.49 1.35
CA ARG A 23 4.11 -31.20 2.60
C ARG A 23 5.08 -30.87 3.71
N GLN A 24 6.39 -30.86 3.43
CA GLN A 24 7.42 -30.51 4.41
C GLN A 24 7.31 -29.05 4.86
N ILE A 25 7.05 -28.14 3.92
CA ILE A 25 6.79 -26.72 4.22
C ILE A 25 5.56 -26.59 5.12
N GLY A 26 4.45 -27.27 4.79
CA GLY A 26 3.25 -27.30 5.62
C GLY A 26 3.52 -27.81 7.04
N GLY A 27 4.28 -28.89 7.17
CA GLY A 27 4.70 -29.42 8.46
C GLY A 27 5.48 -28.43 9.31
N LYS A 28 6.38 -27.64 8.71
CA LYS A 28 7.18 -26.63 9.42
C LYS A 28 6.37 -25.46 9.97
N ILE A 29 5.23 -25.13 9.37
CA ILE A 29 4.33 -24.06 9.84
C ILE A 29 3.13 -24.57 10.65
N GLY A 30 3.06 -25.89 10.89
CA GLY A 30 1.94 -26.53 11.59
C GLY A 30 0.65 -26.60 10.76
N GLU A 31 0.73 -26.48 9.44
CA GLU A 31 -0.38 -26.64 8.48
C GLU A 31 -0.20 -27.94 7.70
N THR A 32 -0.53 -29.06 8.34
CA THR A 32 -0.38 -30.41 7.77
C THR A 32 -1.55 -30.85 6.90
N GLY A 33 -2.61 -30.04 6.81
CA GLY A 33 -3.87 -30.43 6.18
C GLY A 33 -3.75 -30.77 4.69
N SER A 34 -3.36 -29.81 3.84
CA SER A 34 -3.33 -30.01 2.38
C SER A 34 -2.18 -29.25 1.70
N PRO A 35 -1.34 -29.93 0.88
CA PRO A 35 -0.30 -29.29 0.08
C PRO A 35 -0.81 -28.19 -0.85
N GLN A 36 -2.04 -28.34 -1.35
CA GLN A 36 -2.69 -27.37 -2.23
C GLN A 36 -2.96 -26.05 -1.51
N LYS A 37 -3.28 -26.08 -0.20
CA LYS A 37 -3.42 -24.86 0.61
C LYS A 37 -2.09 -24.12 0.74
N ILE A 38 -1.00 -24.86 0.98
CA ILE A 38 0.36 -24.28 1.03
C ILE A 38 0.73 -23.65 -0.32
N LYS A 39 0.50 -24.37 -1.43
CA LYS A 39 0.69 -23.84 -2.78
C LYS A 39 -0.10 -22.55 -2.99
N HIS A 40 -1.38 -22.54 -2.63
CA HIS A 40 -2.22 -21.34 -2.75
C HIS A 40 -1.62 -20.17 -1.96
N HIS A 41 -1.26 -20.35 -0.69
CA HIS A 41 -0.66 -19.28 0.11
C HIS A 41 0.67 -18.78 -0.47
N LEU A 42 1.54 -19.67 -0.95
CA LEU A 42 2.80 -19.31 -1.62
C LEU A 42 2.53 -18.53 -2.91
N ASP A 43 1.61 -18.98 -3.75
CA ASP A 43 1.24 -18.28 -4.98
C ASP A 43 0.66 -16.88 -4.68
N GLN A 44 -0.14 -16.73 -3.61
CA GLN A 44 -0.65 -15.42 -3.18
C GLN A 44 0.46 -14.49 -2.64
N LEU A 45 1.41 -15.03 -1.86
CA LEU A 45 2.58 -14.27 -1.41
C LEU A 45 3.45 -13.81 -2.60
N ALA A 46 3.65 -14.68 -3.59
CA ALA A 46 4.40 -14.37 -4.79
C ALA A 46 3.70 -13.30 -5.64
N LYS A 47 2.37 -13.37 -5.78
CA LYS A 47 1.55 -12.35 -6.45
C LYS A 47 1.70 -10.97 -5.81
N ARG A 48 1.81 -10.90 -4.48
CA ARG A 48 2.06 -9.65 -3.74
C ARG A 48 3.52 -9.21 -3.77
N GLY A 49 4.40 -9.98 -4.42
CA GLY A 49 5.84 -9.71 -4.48
C GLY A 49 6.57 -9.95 -3.17
N LEU A 50 5.95 -10.58 -2.16
CA LEU A 50 6.56 -10.85 -0.85
C LEU A 50 7.59 -11.99 -0.90
N ILE A 51 7.46 -12.88 -1.89
CA ILE A 51 8.41 -13.96 -2.17
C ILE A 51 8.66 -14.08 -3.67
N LYS A 52 9.81 -14.65 -4.03
CA LYS A 52 10.14 -15.09 -5.39
C LYS A 52 10.14 -16.61 -5.41
N ILE A 53 9.44 -17.21 -6.37
CA ILE A 53 9.42 -18.67 -6.59
C ILE A 53 10.05 -18.95 -7.94
N ASP A 54 11.15 -19.70 -7.94
CA ASP A 54 11.71 -20.29 -9.14
C ASP A 54 11.32 -21.76 -9.21
N ARG A 55 10.45 -22.11 -10.15
CA ARG A 55 9.97 -23.49 -10.31
C ARG A 55 10.98 -24.40 -11.01
N GLN A 56 11.90 -23.84 -11.81
CA GLN A 56 12.93 -24.61 -12.51
C GLN A 56 14.01 -25.04 -11.52
N ASN A 57 14.45 -24.11 -10.67
CA ASN A 57 15.48 -24.36 -9.66
C ASN A 57 14.90 -24.79 -8.30
N ASN A 58 13.58 -24.86 -8.17
CA ASN A 58 12.84 -25.19 -6.95
C ASN A 58 13.26 -24.32 -5.74
N THR A 59 13.44 -23.01 -5.97
CA THR A 59 13.82 -22.05 -4.94
C THR A 59 12.63 -21.18 -4.52
N ILE A 60 12.61 -20.84 -3.23
CA ILE A 60 11.63 -19.91 -2.66
C ILE A 60 12.38 -18.96 -1.75
N GLU A 61 12.36 -17.68 -2.09
CA GLU A 61 13.12 -16.64 -1.39
C GLU A 61 12.18 -15.51 -0.98
N LYS A 62 12.38 -14.95 0.22
CA LYS A 62 11.66 -13.76 0.65
C LYS A 62 12.20 -12.53 -0.07
N THR A 63 11.31 -11.72 -0.62
CA THR A 63 11.68 -10.43 -1.18
C THR A 63 12.08 -9.50 -0.04
N ARG A 64 13.22 -8.83 -0.21
CA ARG A 64 13.70 -7.78 0.69
C ARG A 64 13.59 -6.44 -0.04
N GLY A 65 13.19 -5.40 0.68
CA GLY A 65 13.18 -4.03 0.15
C GLY A 65 14.58 -3.55 -0.20
N GLY A 66 14.66 -2.60 -1.14
CA GLY A 66 15.90 -1.95 -1.53
C GLY A 66 16.44 -2.38 -2.89
N LEU A 67 17.75 -2.14 -3.08
CA LEU A 67 18.47 -2.36 -4.33
C LEU A 67 18.77 -3.85 -4.54
N SER A 68 18.30 -4.43 -5.65
CA SER A 68 18.83 -5.70 -6.14
C SER A 68 20.16 -5.43 -6.83
N ALA A 69 21.24 -6.10 -6.39
CA ALA A 69 22.58 -5.93 -6.96
C ALA A 69 22.67 -6.37 -8.43
N GLU A 70 21.78 -7.26 -8.88
CA GLU A 70 21.83 -7.88 -10.20
C GLU A 70 20.81 -7.30 -11.20
N ASN A 71 19.90 -6.41 -10.78
CA ASN A 71 18.84 -5.88 -11.64
C ASN A 71 18.66 -4.36 -11.50
N ASN A 72 18.28 -3.70 -12.60
CA ASN A 72 17.85 -2.29 -12.59
C ASN A 72 16.49 -2.05 -11.92
N LEU A 73 15.91 -3.07 -11.28
CA LEU A 73 14.65 -3.00 -10.56
C LEU A 73 14.91 -2.94 -9.05
N VAL A 74 14.13 -2.13 -8.38
CA VAL A 74 14.08 -2.02 -6.92
C VAL A 74 12.70 -2.43 -6.42
N SER A 75 12.66 -2.93 -5.19
CA SER A 75 11.41 -3.31 -4.52
C SER A 75 11.14 -2.34 -3.38
N LEU A 76 10.04 -1.59 -3.48
CA LEU A 76 9.56 -0.65 -2.47
C LEU A 76 8.45 -1.31 -1.64
N PRO A 77 8.52 -1.31 -0.30
CA PRO A 77 7.51 -1.95 0.53
C PRO A 77 6.20 -1.18 0.46
N ILE A 78 5.10 -1.87 0.13
CA ILE A 78 3.75 -1.36 0.27
C ILE A 78 3.31 -1.68 1.70
N VAL A 79 3.08 -0.65 2.52
CA VAL A 79 2.77 -0.82 3.95
C VAL A 79 1.27 -0.78 4.23
N GLY A 80 0.46 -0.34 3.26
CA GLY A 80 -1.00 -0.38 3.36
C GLY A 80 -1.69 0.60 2.43
N SER A 81 -2.90 1.01 2.82
CA SER A 81 -3.71 2.02 2.14
C SER A 81 -3.86 3.27 2.99
N ALA A 82 -3.80 4.45 2.36
CA ALA A 82 -4.25 5.69 2.97
C ALA A 82 -5.78 5.59 3.19
N ASN A 83 -6.25 5.98 4.37
CA ASN A 83 -7.62 5.86 4.92
C ASN A 83 -8.02 4.50 5.53
N CYS A 84 -7.16 3.47 5.56
CA CYS A 84 -7.56 2.14 6.07
C CYS A 84 -6.50 1.38 6.89
N GLY A 85 -5.36 1.97 7.20
CA GLY A 85 -4.27 1.25 7.88
C GLY A 85 -4.11 1.64 9.35
N GLU A 86 -3.96 0.64 10.23
CA GLU A 86 -3.50 0.82 11.62
C GLU A 86 -2.06 1.37 11.68
N ALA A 87 -1.75 2.18 12.69
CA ALA A 87 -0.41 2.72 12.96
C ALA A 87 0.69 1.64 13.05
N THR A 88 0.30 0.42 13.44
CA THR A 88 1.16 -0.76 13.54
C THR A 88 1.84 -1.13 12.21
N TYR A 89 1.22 -0.78 11.08
CA TYR A 89 1.78 -1.05 9.75
C TYR A 89 2.97 -0.16 9.37
N PHE A 90 3.19 0.95 10.09
CA PHE A 90 4.30 1.88 9.86
C PHE A 90 5.55 1.51 10.68
N ALA A 91 5.48 0.45 11.49
CA ALA A 91 6.63 -0.10 12.19
C ALA A 91 7.57 -0.86 11.22
N ASP A 92 8.88 -0.73 11.41
CA ASP A 92 9.89 -1.36 10.56
C ASP A 92 9.66 -2.89 10.46
N GLY A 93 9.44 -3.38 9.24
CA GLY A 93 9.43 -4.82 8.92
C GLY A 93 8.11 -5.41 8.43
N TYR A 94 6.99 -4.67 8.47
CA TYR A 94 5.74 -5.10 7.87
C TYR A 94 5.59 -4.56 6.43
N ALA A 95 5.22 -5.44 5.50
CA ALA A 95 4.85 -5.07 4.13
C ALA A 95 3.69 -5.96 3.67
N GLU A 96 2.65 -5.35 3.10
CA GLU A 96 1.54 -6.08 2.46
C GLU A 96 1.93 -6.63 1.08
N GLY A 97 2.93 -5.99 0.46
CA GLY A 97 3.49 -6.36 -0.82
C GLY A 97 4.69 -5.49 -1.17
N TYR A 98 5.20 -5.65 -2.38
CA TYR A 98 6.28 -4.81 -2.91
C TYR A 98 5.91 -4.24 -4.28
N LEU A 99 6.03 -2.92 -4.42
CA LEU A 99 5.99 -2.25 -5.70
C LEU A 99 7.36 -2.39 -6.36
N LYS A 100 7.40 -2.90 -7.59
CA LYS A 100 8.63 -2.99 -8.39
C LYS A 100 8.71 -1.82 -9.34
N ALA A 101 9.80 -1.06 -9.26
CA ALA A 101 10.08 0.06 -10.16
C ALA A 101 11.52 -0.01 -10.65
N SER A 102 11.81 0.55 -11.82
CA SER A 102 13.19 0.67 -12.28
C SER A 102 13.87 1.88 -11.62
N LYS A 103 15.20 1.82 -11.50
CA LYS A 103 16.00 2.95 -10.99
C LYS A 103 15.73 4.23 -11.79
N THR A 104 15.57 4.12 -13.11
CA THR A 104 15.30 5.25 -14.00
C THR A 104 13.96 5.91 -13.71
N VAL A 105 12.92 5.13 -13.38
CA VAL A 105 11.59 5.68 -13.02
C VAL A 105 11.63 6.41 -11.67
N LEU A 106 12.49 5.95 -10.74
CA LEU A 106 12.64 6.59 -9.44
C LEU A 106 13.60 7.78 -9.43
N GLY A 107 14.50 7.87 -10.41
CA GLY A 107 15.50 8.94 -10.49
C GLY A 107 16.31 9.06 -9.20
N ASP A 108 16.36 10.28 -8.64
CA ASP A 108 17.15 10.61 -7.43
C ASP A 108 16.61 9.93 -6.16
N LEU A 109 15.37 9.42 -6.17
CA LEU A 109 14.79 8.69 -5.03
C LEU A 109 15.54 7.37 -4.74
N VAL A 110 16.31 6.86 -5.70
CA VAL A 110 17.11 5.64 -5.54
C VAL A 110 18.12 5.76 -4.38
N ASP A 111 18.68 6.95 -4.15
CA ASP A 111 19.66 7.18 -3.09
C ASP A 111 19.03 7.06 -1.68
N LYS A 112 17.72 7.25 -1.60
CA LYS A 112 16.94 7.18 -0.36
C LYS A 112 16.13 5.90 -0.25
N ILE A 113 16.32 4.90 -1.11
CA ILE A 113 15.42 3.75 -1.25
C ILE A 113 15.06 3.04 0.06
N ASN A 114 16.00 2.95 1.01
CA ASN A 114 15.78 2.28 2.31
C ASN A 114 14.88 3.08 3.26
N ASN A 115 14.64 4.34 2.94
CA ASN A 115 13.79 5.28 3.67
C ASN A 115 12.43 5.49 3.02
N LEU A 116 12.18 4.82 1.89
CA LEU A 116 10.94 4.94 1.14
C LEU A 116 9.99 3.80 1.46
N PHE A 117 8.71 4.14 1.57
CA PHE A 117 7.61 3.19 1.58
C PHE A 117 6.49 3.65 0.67
N VAL A 118 5.55 2.76 0.39
CA VAL A 118 4.44 3.00 -0.52
C VAL A 118 3.12 2.81 0.21
N LEU A 119 2.20 3.74 0.00
CA LEU A 119 0.79 3.59 0.33
C LEU A 119 -0.02 3.53 -0.95
N ARG A 120 -1.11 2.75 -0.95
CA ARG A 120 -2.15 2.87 -1.97
C ARG A 120 -3.15 3.93 -1.54
N ALA A 121 -3.38 4.94 -2.37
CA ALA A 121 -4.40 5.95 -2.17
C ALA A 121 -5.80 5.31 -2.23
N VAL A 122 -6.71 5.78 -1.38
CA VAL A 122 -8.12 5.34 -1.36
C VAL A 122 -9.01 6.57 -1.24
N GLY A 123 -9.97 6.68 -2.16
CA GLY A 123 -10.92 7.78 -2.25
C GLY A 123 -10.37 9.06 -2.89
N SER A 124 -11.20 10.09 -2.91
CA SER A 124 -11.03 11.36 -3.62
C SER A 124 -10.38 12.47 -2.78
N SER A 125 -10.02 12.20 -1.53
CA SER A 125 -9.67 13.25 -0.54
C SER A 125 -8.45 14.11 -0.89
N MET A 126 -7.66 13.67 -1.88
CA MET A 126 -6.46 14.35 -2.38
C MET A 126 -6.43 14.40 -3.92
N ASN A 127 -7.57 14.26 -4.62
CA ASN A 127 -7.61 14.18 -6.08
C ASN A 127 -7.24 15.49 -6.80
N ARG A 128 -7.12 16.62 -6.08
CA ARG A 128 -6.55 17.87 -6.61
C ARG A 128 -5.12 18.14 -6.14
N ALA A 129 -4.58 17.30 -5.27
CA ALA A 129 -3.21 17.44 -4.80
C ALA A 129 -2.23 17.10 -5.92
N TYR A 130 -1.41 18.08 -6.29
CA TYR A 130 -0.43 17.94 -7.36
C TYR A 130 0.97 17.66 -6.79
N ILE A 131 1.53 16.49 -7.10
CA ILE A 131 2.89 16.05 -6.74
C ILE A 131 3.68 15.88 -8.04
N ASP A 132 4.69 16.72 -8.23
CA ASP A 132 5.42 16.85 -9.49
C ASP A 132 4.48 17.13 -10.67
N GLU A 133 4.11 16.11 -11.45
CA GLU A 133 3.25 16.21 -12.64
C GLU A 133 1.91 15.46 -12.47
N ASP A 134 1.69 14.80 -11.33
CA ASP A 134 0.59 13.85 -11.11
C ASP A 134 -0.35 14.27 -9.97
N THR A 135 -1.64 13.96 -10.11
CA THR A 135 -2.67 14.01 -9.05
C THR A 135 -2.69 12.72 -8.23
N ILE A 136 -3.20 12.79 -6.99
CA ILE A 136 -3.41 11.60 -6.14
C ILE A 136 -4.86 11.11 -6.25
N GLU A 137 -5.10 10.12 -7.10
CA GLU A 137 -6.42 9.53 -7.33
C GLU A 137 -6.60 8.18 -6.62
N ASP A 138 -7.83 7.67 -6.58
CA ASP A 138 -8.13 6.38 -5.97
C ASP A 138 -7.33 5.25 -6.65
N GLY A 139 -6.66 4.44 -5.84
CA GLY A 139 -5.84 3.33 -6.31
C GLY A 139 -4.39 3.68 -6.60
N ASP A 140 -4.02 4.94 -6.79
CA ASP A 140 -2.63 5.32 -7.07
C ASP A 140 -1.67 4.87 -5.97
N PHE A 141 -0.42 4.64 -6.35
CA PHE A 141 0.63 4.35 -5.39
C PHE A 141 1.39 5.63 -5.04
N VAL A 142 1.43 5.96 -3.76
CA VAL A 142 2.09 7.15 -3.24
C VAL A 142 3.38 6.73 -2.53
N ILE A 143 4.51 7.25 -3.01
CA ILE A 143 5.83 7.01 -2.43
C ILE A 143 6.10 8.07 -1.36
N VAL A 144 6.54 7.62 -0.20
CA VAL A 144 6.70 8.44 1.01
C VAL A 144 8.12 8.29 1.56
N ASP A 145 8.77 9.41 1.87
CA ASP A 145 10.09 9.45 2.52
C ASP A 145 9.93 9.65 4.03
N LYS A 146 10.42 8.67 4.82
CA LYS A 146 10.35 8.67 6.28
C LYS A 146 11.46 9.48 6.98
N THR A 147 12.45 9.99 6.24
CA THR A 147 13.61 10.69 6.84
C THR A 147 13.39 12.18 7.08
N GLU A 148 12.38 12.78 6.46
CA GLU A 148 12.15 14.23 6.60
C GLU A 148 11.47 14.53 7.93
N LYS A 149 12.30 14.93 8.90
CA LYS A 149 11.87 15.33 10.25
C LYS A 149 11.46 16.80 10.35
N GLN A 150 11.89 17.63 9.39
CA GLN A 150 11.55 19.04 9.34
C GLN A 150 10.38 19.23 8.39
N LEU A 151 9.23 19.43 8.99
CA LEU A 151 7.98 19.68 8.30
C LEU A 151 7.96 21.12 7.76
N ARG A 152 7.54 21.31 6.52
CA ARG A 152 7.37 22.64 5.94
C ARG A 152 5.93 22.90 5.54
N ASN A 153 5.54 24.17 5.56
CA ASN A 153 4.23 24.60 5.09
C ASN A 153 4.02 24.25 3.62
N GLY A 154 2.83 23.75 3.32
CA GLY A 154 2.40 23.38 1.98
C GLY A 154 2.86 21.99 1.53
N GLU A 155 3.57 21.23 2.37
CA GLU A 155 4.00 19.88 2.01
C GLU A 155 2.87 18.86 2.14
N TYR A 156 2.89 17.87 1.27
CA TYR A 156 2.00 16.71 1.38
C TYR A 156 2.65 15.66 2.25
N VAL A 157 1.92 15.24 3.28
CA VAL A 157 2.42 14.33 4.30
C VAL A 157 1.45 13.18 4.50
N VAL A 158 1.99 12.06 4.97
CA VAL A 158 1.20 10.99 5.56
C VAL A 158 1.11 11.25 7.06
N SER A 159 -0.08 11.59 7.52
CA SER A 159 -0.40 11.73 8.94
C SER A 159 -1.12 10.49 9.46
N ILE A 160 -0.80 10.10 10.68
CA ILE A 160 -1.49 9.04 11.43
C ILE A 160 -2.26 9.73 12.55
N ILE A 161 -3.58 9.57 12.53
CA ILE A 161 -4.51 10.14 13.52
C ILE A 161 -5.44 9.03 13.96
N ASP A 162 -5.59 8.82 15.27
CA ASP A 162 -6.38 7.72 15.84
C ASP A 162 -6.01 6.35 15.26
N GLY A 163 -4.73 6.18 14.98
CA GLY A 163 -4.21 4.96 14.37
C GLY A 163 -4.49 4.82 12.88
N VAL A 164 -5.15 5.77 12.22
CA VAL A 164 -5.47 5.72 10.78
C VAL A 164 -4.56 6.65 9.99
N ALA A 165 -3.88 6.09 8.99
CA ALA A 165 -3.09 6.88 8.06
C ALA A 165 -3.94 7.63 7.04
N ASN A 166 -3.63 8.89 6.80
CA ASN A 166 -4.28 9.76 5.83
C ASN A 166 -3.23 10.64 5.13
N ILE A 167 -3.50 10.99 3.86
CA ILE A 167 -2.66 11.95 3.13
C ILE A 167 -3.33 13.32 3.21
N LYS A 168 -2.56 14.34 3.57
CA LYS A 168 -3.02 15.73 3.75
C LYS A 168 -1.93 16.71 3.37
N LYS A 169 -2.34 17.94 3.05
CA LYS A 169 -1.45 19.09 2.94
C LYS A 169 -1.27 19.74 4.30
N LEU A 170 -0.03 19.91 4.71
CA LEU A 170 0.35 20.40 6.03
C LEU A 170 0.50 21.92 6.05
N PHE A 171 -0.09 22.55 7.07
CA PHE A 171 0.19 23.94 7.43
C PHE A 171 0.47 24.06 8.92
N LEU A 172 1.58 24.70 9.25
CA LEU A 172 2.00 25.08 10.58
C LEU A 172 1.43 26.47 10.88
N ASP A 173 0.66 26.57 11.96
CA ASP A 173 0.06 27.80 12.48
C ASP A 173 0.71 28.11 13.82
N ASP A 174 1.95 28.60 13.77
CA ASP A 174 2.77 28.93 14.94
C ASP A 174 2.09 29.94 15.86
N LYS A 175 1.29 30.85 15.29
CA LYS A 175 0.55 31.87 16.03
C LYS A 175 -0.45 31.25 17.00
N ASN A 176 -1.11 30.18 16.59
CA ASN A 176 -2.10 29.47 17.40
C ASN A 176 -1.58 28.12 17.91
N GLN A 177 -0.26 27.88 17.82
CA GLN A 177 0.42 26.69 18.32
C GLN A 177 -0.22 25.38 17.85
N ARG A 178 -0.56 25.31 16.56
CA ARG A 178 -1.27 24.16 16.00
C ARG A 178 -0.78 23.79 14.60
N VAL A 179 -1.03 22.55 14.25
CA VAL A 179 -0.89 22.00 12.90
C VAL A 179 -2.28 21.93 12.27
N VAL A 180 -2.37 22.29 10.99
CA VAL A 180 -3.59 22.22 10.18
C VAL A 180 -3.35 21.28 9.00
N LEU A 181 -4.23 20.30 8.84
CA LEU A 181 -4.18 19.32 7.77
C LEU A 181 -5.36 19.52 6.83
N VAL A 182 -5.05 19.78 5.58
CA VAL A 182 -6.04 20.17 4.56
C VAL A 182 -6.12 19.10 3.49
N SER A 183 -7.33 18.80 3.05
CA SER A 183 -7.59 17.98 1.87
C SER A 183 -7.69 18.86 0.63
N GLU A 184 -6.97 18.50 -0.43
CA GLU A 184 -7.14 19.12 -1.75
C GLU A 184 -7.98 18.20 -2.62
N SER A 185 -9.29 18.42 -2.61
CA SER A 185 -10.28 17.57 -3.27
C SER A 185 -11.31 18.37 -4.05
N ASN A 186 -12.02 17.69 -4.97
CA ASN A 186 -13.29 18.17 -5.50
C ASN A 186 -14.40 18.21 -4.41
N GLU A 187 -14.24 17.47 -3.32
CA GLU A 187 -15.17 17.44 -2.19
C GLU A 187 -14.81 18.48 -1.13
N ASP A 188 -15.83 19.07 -0.49
CA ASP A 188 -15.65 19.98 0.63
C ASP A 188 -15.40 19.20 1.93
N LEU A 189 -14.12 18.89 2.17
CA LEU A 189 -13.66 18.16 3.35
C LEU A 189 -13.10 19.13 4.40
N PRO A 190 -13.60 19.10 5.64
CA PRO A 190 -13.15 20.02 6.68
C PRO A 190 -11.67 19.80 7.03
N PRO A 191 -10.90 20.87 7.27
CA PRO A 191 -9.53 20.74 7.78
C PRO A 191 -9.50 20.12 9.17
N ILE A 192 -8.40 19.43 9.48
CA ILE A 192 -8.12 18.90 10.82
C ILE A 192 -7.16 19.84 11.52
N TYR A 193 -7.49 20.26 12.75
CA TYR A 193 -6.68 21.14 13.57
C TYR A 193 -6.15 20.37 14.77
N ILE A 194 -4.84 20.41 15.00
CA ILE A 194 -4.17 19.64 16.06
C ILE A 194 -3.30 20.61 16.84
N HIS A 195 -3.61 20.80 18.12
CA HIS A 195 -2.79 21.63 18.99
C HIS A 195 -1.46 20.93 19.32
N GLN A 196 -0.40 21.68 19.57
CA GLN A 196 0.92 21.13 19.92
C GLN A 196 0.90 20.27 21.20
N ASP A 197 -0.12 20.44 22.07
CA ASP A 197 -0.25 19.67 23.31
C ASP A 197 -0.90 18.29 23.07
N ASP A 198 -1.53 18.09 21.91
CA ASP A 198 -2.23 16.83 21.54
C ASP A 198 -1.41 15.96 20.57
N LEU A 199 -0.11 16.25 20.41
CA LEU A 199 0.79 15.54 19.51
C LEU A 199 0.94 14.05 19.86
N ASP A 200 0.56 13.60 21.05
CA ASP A 200 0.59 12.18 21.42
C ASP A 200 -0.38 11.32 20.57
N SER A 201 -1.44 11.92 20.03
CA SER A 201 -2.43 11.26 19.16
C SER A 201 -2.15 11.44 17.65
N TYR A 202 -1.09 12.18 17.32
CA TYR A 202 -0.78 12.61 15.98
C TYR A 202 0.70 12.41 15.65
N PHE A 203 0.97 11.69 14.57
CA PHE A 203 2.34 11.57 14.08
C PHE A 203 2.39 11.63 12.57
N ILE A 204 3.44 12.25 12.03
CA ILE A 204 3.71 12.27 10.59
C ILE A 204 4.65 11.13 10.26
N ALA A 205 4.14 10.17 9.48
CA ALA A 205 4.91 9.01 9.03
C ALA A 205 5.97 9.36 7.97
N GLY A 206 5.77 10.45 7.23
CA GLY A 206 6.73 10.96 6.26
C GLY A 206 6.12 11.92 5.24
N ARG A 207 6.96 12.41 4.34
CA ARG A 207 6.58 13.32 3.25
C ARG A 207 6.29 12.55 1.98
N VAL A 208 5.22 12.90 1.28
CA VAL A 208 4.92 12.39 -0.06
C VAL A 208 5.95 12.96 -1.04
N VAL A 209 6.63 12.08 -1.77
CA VAL A 209 7.72 12.46 -2.68
C VAL A 209 7.45 12.13 -4.13
N LYS A 210 6.54 11.21 -4.43
CA LYS A 210 6.18 10.84 -5.81
C LYS A 210 4.85 10.09 -5.85
N VAL A 211 4.10 10.27 -6.93
CA VAL A 211 2.93 9.45 -7.27
C VAL A 211 3.29 8.52 -8.42
N MET A 212 2.79 7.29 -8.34
CA MET A 212 2.90 6.25 -9.35
C MET A 212 1.48 5.89 -9.76
N LYS A 213 1.05 6.47 -10.89
CA LYS A 213 -0.30 6.28 -11.43
C LYS A 213 -0.58 4.81 -11.71
N GLN A 214 -1.80 4.36 -11.39
CA GLN A 214 -2.26 3.11 -11.97
C GLN A 214 -2.47 3.32 -13.48
N PRO A 215 -2.08 2.36 -14.34
CA PRO A 215 -2.47 2.37 -15.74
C PRO A 215 -4.00 2.46 -15.87
N ASP A 216 -4.48 3.38 -16.69
CA ASP A 216 -5.92 3.60 -16.89
C ASP A 216 -6.62 2.30 -17.34
N GLU A 217 -5.94 1.46 -18.13
CA GLU A 217 -6.47 0.19 -18.59
C GLU A 217 -6.73 -0.81 -17.45
N LEU A 218 -6.00 -0.72 -16.33
CA LEU A 218 -6.25 -1.55 -15.15
C LEU A 218 -7.57 -1.19 -14.47
N ALA A 219 -7.97 0.08 -14.49
CA ALA A 219 -9.28 0.48 -14.02
C ALA A 219 -10.38 -0.14 -14.91
N ASP A 220 -10.19 -0.10 -16.24
CA ASP A 220 -11.13 -0.72 -17.19
C ASP A 220 -11.26 -2.24 -16.98
N PHE A 221 -10.15 -2.95 -16.79
CA PHE A 221 -10.17 -4.38 -16.48
C PHE A 221 -10.86 -4.69 -15.16
N ARG A 222 -10.64 -3.87 -14.12
CA ARG A 222 -11.32 -4.00 -12.82
C ARG A 222 -12.83 -3.80 -12.97
N ASN A 223 -13.23 -2.77 -13.72
CA ASN A 223 -14.62 -2.45 -13.98
C ASN A 223 -15.30 -3.58 -14.77
N ALA A 224 -14.64 -4.14 -15.78
CA ALA A 224 -15.14 -5.28 -16.55
C ALA A 224 -15.30 -6.55 -15.68
N ALA A 225 -14.30 -6.87 -14.86
CA ALA A 225 -14.38 -8.02 -13.95
C ALA A 225 -15.50 -7.86 -12.90
N MET A 226 -15.74 -6.64 -12.42
CA MET A 226 -16.86 -6.33 -11.52
C MET A 226 -18.21 -6.43 -12.23
N ALA A 227 -18.33 -5.91 -13.45
CA ALA A 227 -19.56 -6.05 -14.24
C ALA A 227 -19.91 -7.54 -14.47
N ASP A 228 -18.90 -8.38 -14.73
CA ASP A 228 -19.11 -9.82 -14.86
C ASP A 228 -19.46 -10.50 -13.52
N ALA A 229 -18.90 -10.04 -12.40
CA ALA A 229 -19.29 -10.50 -11.07
C ALA A 229 -20.75 -10.15 -10.74
N LEU A 230 -21.19 -8.93 -11.07
CA LEU A 230 -22.58 -8.49 -10.89
C LEU A 230 -23.56 -9.30 -11.75
N LYS A 231 -23.20 -9.61 -13.01
CA LYS A 231 -23.99 -10.53 -13.86
C LYS A 231 -24.12 -11.93 -13.26
N GLY A 232 -23.13 -12.36 -12.47
CA GLY A 232 -23.12 -13.66 -11.80
C GLY A 232 -24.04 -13.76 -10.57
N LEU A 233 -24.58 -12.64 -10.06
CA LEU A 233 -25.48 -12.61 -8.91
C LEU A 233 -26.92 -13.08 -9.23
N GLY A 234 -27.24 -13.32 -10.50
CA GLY A 234 -28.58 -13.73 -10.94
C GLY A 234 -29.54 -12.55 -11.08
N ASP A 235 -30.85 -12.81 -11.03
CA ASP A 235 -31.88 -11.77 -11.14
C ASP A 235 -31.93 -10.93 -9.85
N ILE A 236 -31.08 -9.90 -9.79
CA ILE A 236 -31.17 -8.83 -8.79
C ILE A 236 -32.02 -7.68 -9.33
N SER A 237 -32.70 -6.96 -8.44
CA SER A 237 -33.48 -5.78 -8.84
C SER A 237 -32.55 -4.70 -9.38
N LYS A 238 -33.08 -3.80 -10.22
CA LYS A 238 -32.31 -2.66 -10.74
C LYS A 238 -31.75 -1.77 -9.61
N GLU A 239 -32.51 -1.63 -8.54
CA GLU A 239 -32.12 -0.86 -7.34
C GLU A 239 -30.95 -1.52 -6.60
N GLU A 240 -30.95 -2.85 -6.48
CA GLU A 240 -29.83 -3.59 -5.91
C GLU A 240 -28.61 -3.55 -6.82
N TYR A 241 -28.79 -3.68 -8.13
CA TYR A 241 -27.69 -3.53 -9.10
C TYR A 241 -27.06 -2.14 -8.99
N ASP A 242 -27.87 -1.08 -9.01
CA ASP A 242 -27.40 0.30 -8.91
C ASP A 242 -26.72 0.56 -7.54
N TYR A 243 -27.22 -0.07 -6.46
CA TYR A 243 -26.58 -0.02 -5.15
C TYR A 243 -25.19 -0.67 -5.16
N TYR A 244 -25.05 -1.90 -5.67
CA TYR A 244 -23.77 -2.59 -5.72
C TYR A 244 -22.81 -1.95 -6.72
N GLU A 245 -23.31 -1.43 -7.85
CA GLU A 245 -22.52 -0.68 -8.82
C GLU A 245 -21.96 0.59 -8.17
N ASN A 246 -22.77 1.40 -7.48
CA ASN A 246 -22.31 2.63 -6.84
C ASN A 246 -21.42 2.40 -5.61
N LEU A 247 -21.62 1.29 -4.89
CA LEU A 247 -20.75 0.89 -3.78
C LEU A 247 -19.35 0.49 -4.28
N CYS A 248 -19.27 -0.12 -5.47
CA CYS A 248 -18.02 -0.65 -6.04
C CYS A 248 -17.33 0.31 -7.02
N LEU A 249 -18.08 1.24 -7.62
CA LEU A 249 -17.64 2.25 -8.58
C LEU A 249 -18.28 3.60 -8.21
N PRO A 250 -17.71 4.35 -7.24
CA PRO A 250 -18.17 5.70 -7.00
C PRO A 250 -17.94 6.51 -8.28
N LYS A 251 -19.01 6.78 -9.02
CA LYS A 251 -18.95 7.63 -10.22
C LYS A 251 -18.50 9.01 -9.76
N GLU A 252 -17.34 9.44 -10.25
CA GLU A 252 -16.92 10.83 -10.12
C GLU A 252 -17.98 11.71 -10.77
N LYS A 253 -18.51 12.67 -10.00
CA LYS A 253 -19.37 13.75 -10.51
C LYS A 253 -18.52 14.96 -10.85
#